data_AF-A0A7V4L8Z1-F1
#
_entry.id   AF-A0A7V4L8Z1-F1
#
_cell.length_a   1.000
_cell.length_b   1.000
_cell.length_c   1.000
_cell.angle_alpha   90.00
_cell.angle_beta   90.00
_cell.angle_gamma   90.00
#
_symmetry.space_group_name_H-M   'P 1'
#
loop_
_entity.id
_entity.type
_entity.pdbx_description
1 polymer ?
#
loop_
_entity_poly.entity_id
_entity_poly.type
_entity_poly.pdbx_seq_one_letter_code
_entity_poly.pdbx_strand_id
1 'polypeptide(L)'
;MLISCLQCGSSLTEGVAFCPRCGTPVGLPAPGNAALVCSGCGHQNPTGTNFCRNCGRRLGMTTPINADVSSALMAAVAARPSVQAAGQRPGPRLVAVRRDGSDGESYPLVGEQIDIGRNEGDLHFDDPHLSPRHARISLRSGQYVLSPLESRNGVYRRIREPTELSDGHMILVGKQVLRFEFLDDVEKTLRPALEHGVLLFGTPLKSPWGRLRQITSAGTSRDVFHLTRGDLVIGREQGDIVFSDDEFMSRRHALLQFRNGRALITDLGSSNGTYVRLVGQHPLAAGEMIRIGDELLRFELG
;
A
#
# COMPACT_ATOMS: atom_id res chain seq x y z
N MET A 1 25.72 -41.66 15.59
CA MET A 1 24.51 -42.53 15.55
C MET A 1 23.44 -41.78 14.74
N LEU A 2 22.75 -42.40 13.76
CA LEU A 2 21.74 -41.69 12.94
C LEU A 2 20.46 -41.50 13.77
N ILE A 3 20.09 -40.24 14.04
CA ILE A 3 18.87 -39.89 14.77
C ILE A 3 17.78 -39.56 13.75
N SER A 4 16.54 -40.03 13.93
CA SER A 4 15.42 -39.68 13.04
C SER A 4 14.52 -38.62 13.65
N CYS A 5 14.06 -37.68 12.83
CA CYS A 5 13.11 -36.64 13.26
C CYS A 5 11.75 -37.27 13.62
N LEU A 6 11.29 -37.10 14.86
CA LEU A 6 10.01 -37.64 15.35
C LEU A 6 8.77 -37.03 14.67
N GLN A 7 8.92 -35.90 13.97
CA GLN A 7 7.81 -35.22 13.32
C GLN A 7 7.67 -35.54 11.82
N CYS A 8 8.78 -35.71 11.09
CA CYS A 8 8.74 -35.89 9.63
C CYS A 8 9.54 -37.10 9.11
N GLY A 9 10.19 -37.86 10.01
CA GLY A 9 10.91 -39.10 9.68
C GLY A 9 12.26 -38.92 8.99
N SER A 10 12.72 -37.69 8.74
CA SER A 10 14.02 -37.48 8.07
C SER A 10 15.19 -37.88 8.95
N SER A 11 16.23 -38.49 8.35
CA SER A 11 17.50 -38.76 8.99
C SER A 11 18.25 -37.47 9.35
N LEU A 12 18.74 -37.37 10.57
CA LEU A 12 19.45 -36.21 11.13
C LEU A 12 20.91 -36.57 11.42
N THR A 13 21.80 -35.61 11.19
CA THR A 13 23.19 -35.65 11.63
C THR A 13 23.31 -35.30 13.11
N GLU A 14 24.30 -35.89 13.78
CA GLU A 14 24.52 -35.72 15.23
C GLU A 14 24.87 -34.25 15.56
N GLY A 15 24.19 -33.65 16.55
CA GLY A 15 24.43 -32.26 16.99
C GLY A 15 23.53 -31.17 16.38
N VAL A 16 22.55 -31.50 15.54
CA VAL A 16 21.61 -30.50 14.98
C VAL A 16 20.51 -30.13 15.97
N ALA A 17 20.36 -28.83 16.28
CA ALA A 17 19.34 -28.33 17.20
C ALA A 17 17.92 -28.32 16.59
N PHE A 18 17.81 -28.29 15.26
CA PHE A 18 16.55 -28.24 14.52
C PHE A 18 16.60 -29.14 13.29
N CYS A 19 15.49 -29.79 12.94
CA CYS A 19 15.39 -30.59 11.73
C CYS A 19 15.48 -29.68 10.48
N PRO A 20 16.44 -29.90 9.56
CA PRO A 20 16.60 -29.06 8.36
C PRO A 20 15.45 -29.21 7.36
N ARG A 21 14.61 -30.25 7.50
CA ARG A 21 13.47 -30.50 6.61
C ARG A 21 12.17 -29.87 7.10
N CYS A 22 11.87 -29.94 8.40
CA CYS A 22 10.60 -29.47 8.96
C CYS A 22 10.72 -28.41 10.07
N GLY A 23 11.95 -28.05 10.47
CA GLY A 23 12.23 -27.03 11.46
C GLY A 23 11.92 -27.41 12.91
N THR A 24 11.49 -28.66 13.19
CA THR A 24 11.17 -29.10 14.55
C THR A 24 12.45 -29.19 15.40
N PRO A 25 12.48 -28.60 16.61
CA PRO A 25 13.63 -28.73 17.51
C PRO A 25 13.85 -30.20 17.89
N VAL A 26 15.11 -30.61 17.86
CA VAL A 26 15.53 -31.99 18.15
C VAL A 26 15.77 -32.10 19.66
N GLY A 27 15.04 -32.98 20.35
CA GLY A 27 15.27 -33.28 21.77
C GLY A 27 14.28 -32.66 22.77
N LEU A 28 13.18 -32.05 22.33
CA LEU A 28 12.11 -31.59 23.22
C LEU A 28 10.84 -32.45 23.05
N PRO A 29 10.15 -32.83 24.14
CA PRO A 29 8.88 -33.54 24.06
C PRO A 29 7.82 -32.67 23.36
N ALA A 30 7.00 -33.30 22.51
CA ALA A 30 5.96 -32.63 21.76
C ALA A 30 4.96 -31.92 22.68
N PRO A 31 4.69 -30.60 22.52
CA PRO A 31 3.60 -29.95 23.23
C PRO A 31 2.25 -30.46 22.68
N GLY A 32 1.35 -30.81 23.60
CA GLY A 32 0.05 -31.42 23.32
C GLY A 32 -0.87 -30.61 22.41
N ASN A 33 -1.75 -31.35 21.73
CA ASN A 33 -2.73 -30.88 20.75
C ASN A 33 -3.79 -29.94 21.33
N ALA A 34 -3.47 -28.66 21.51
CA ALA A 34 -4.47 -27.60 21.54
C ALA A 34 -4.23 -26.69 20.32
N ALA A 35 -5.23 -26.54 19.46
CA ALA A 35 -5.13 -25.77 18.23
C ALA A 35 -5.69 -24.35 18.44
N LEU A 36 -4.85 -23.33 18.20
CA LEU A 36 -5.25 -21.93 18.05
C LEU A 36 -5.86 -21.73 16.65
N VAL A 37 -7.17 -21.51 16.58
CA VAL A 37 -7.86 -21.20 15.33
C VAL A 37 -7.62 -19.74 14.96
N CYS A 38 -7.14 -19.49 13.74
CA CYS A 38 -6.90 -18.14 13.25
C CYS A 38 -8.21 -17.39 13.01
N SER A 39 -8.39 -16.24 13.67
CA SER A 39 -9.55 -15.35 13.47
C SER A 39 -9.60 -14.66 12.11
N GLY A 40 -8.52 -14.72 11.31
CA GLY A 40 -8.48 -14.14 9.97
C GLY A 40 -8.87 -15.11 8.85
N CYS A 41 -8.40 -16.36 8.90
CA CYS A 41 -8.58 -17.33 7.81
C CYS A 41 -9.15 -18.68 8.24
N GLY A 42 -9.44 -18.88 9.53
CA GLY A 42 -9.98 -20.13 10.07
C GLY A 42 -8.97 -21.28 10.18
N HIS A 43 -7.71 -21.10 9.75
CA HIS A 43 -6.70 -22.15 9.81
C HIS A 43 -6.34 -22.50 11.27
N GLN A 44 -6.20 -23.79 11.56
CA GLN A 44 -5.78 -24.29 12.87
C GLN A 44 -4.27 -24.24 13.00
N ASN A 45 -3.77 -23.59 14.04
CA ASN A 45 -2.34 -23.43 14.30
C ASN A 45 -1.98 -24.08 15.64
N PRO A 46 -0.79 -24.68 15.78
CA PRO A 46 -0.35 -25.23 17.07
C PRO A 46 -0.30 -24.18 18.19
N THR A 47 -0.54 -24.57 19.45
CA THR A 47 -0.29 -23.69 20.60
C THR A 47 1.15 -23.16 20.64
N GLY A 48 1.30 -21.88 20.98
CA GLY A 48 2.61 -21.20 21.02
C GLY A 48 3.05 -20.58 19.68
N THR A 49 2.30 -20.74 18.59
CA THR A 49 2.59 -19.99 17.36
C THR A 49 2.15 -18.54 17.49
N ASN A 50 3.11 -17.62 17.41
CA ASN A 50 2.85 -16.17 17.41
C ASN A 50 2.15 -15.69 16.13
N PHE A 51 2.26 -16.43 15.02
CA PHE A 51 1.70 -16.07 13.72
C PHE A 51 0.99 -17.27 13.07
N CYS A 52 -0.08 -17.00 12.33
CA CYS A 52 -0.81 -17.99 11.57
C CYS A 52 0.03 -18.46 10.38
N ARG A 53 0.21 -19.76 10.26
CA ARG A 53 1.04 -20.39 9.21
C ARG A 53 0.43 -20.34 7.81
N ASN A 54 -0.85 -19.98 7.69
CA ASN A 54 -1.55 -19.93 6.40
C ASN A 54 -1.69 -18.49 5.86
N CYS A 55 -2.07 -17.53 6.70
CA CYS A 55 -2.30 -16.14 6.27
C CYS A 55 -1.33 -15.11 6.86
N GLY A 56 -0.40 -15.52 7.74
CA GLY A 56 0.60 -14.64 8.36
C GLY A 56 0.07 -13.77 9.51
N ARG A 57 -1.23 -13.79 9.81
CA ARG A 57 -1.83 -12.97 10.89
C ARG A 57 -1.35 -13.40 12.28
N ARG A 58 -1.02 -12.45 13.16
CA ARG A 58 -0.59 -12.73 14.54
C ARG A 58 -1.70 -13.42 15.35
N LEU A 59 -1.37 -14.48 16.09
CA LEU A 59 -2.27 -15.19 17.01
C LEU A 59 -1.89 -14.80 18.43
N GLY A 60 -2.89 -14.43 19.23
CA GLY A 60 -2.74 -13.51 20.38
C GLY A 60 -1.70 -13.86 21.44
N MET A 61 -1.11 -12.81 22.01
CA MET A 61 -0.64 -12.74 23.39
C MET A 61 -1.36 -11.55 24.06
N THR A 62 -2.33 -11.82 24.91
CA THR A 62 -2.68 -10.94 26.04
C THR A 62 -1.62 -11.15 27.11
N THR A 63 -0.86 -10.11 27.44
CA THR A 63 0.09 -10.14 28.56
C THR A 63 -0.66 -10.29 29.89
N PRO A 64 -0.22 -11.18 30.80
CA PRO A 64 -0.74 -11.22 32.15
C PRO A 64 -0.15 -10.05 32.96
N ILE A 65 -1.03 -9.23 33.54
CA ILE A 65 -0.68 -8.23 34.55
C ILE A 65 -0.58 -8.99 35.87
N ASN A 66 0.64 -9.16 36.40
CA ASN A 66 0.83 -9.61 37.77
C ASN A 66 0.93 -8.41 38.71
N ALA A 67 0.17 -8.53 39.80
CA ALA A 67 -0.02 -7.59 40.87
C ALA A 67 1.17 -7.49 41.83
N ASP A 68 1.16 -6.39 42.60
CA ASP A 68 1.74 -6.18 43.93
C ASP A 68 3.25 -5.98 44.09
N VAL A 69 3.65 -4.71 44.18
CA VAL A 69 4.37 -4.22 45.38
C VAL A 69 4.07 -2.74 45.63
N SER A 70 3.46 -2.49 46.79
CA SER A 70 3.19 -1.18 47.38
C SER A 70 4.47 -0.42 47.74
N SER A 71 4.50 0.89 47.49
CA SER A 71 4.42 1.95 48.52
C SER A 71 5.17 3.24 48.16
N ALA A 72 4.50 4.36 48.45
CA ALA A 72 5.01 5.71 48.68
C ALA A 72 5.61 6.50 47.50
N LEU A 73 4.84 7.44 46.91
CA LEU A 73 4.81 8.83 47.40
C LEU A 73 3.66 9.62 46.74
N MET A 74 2.88 10.29 47.58
CA MET A 74 1.74 11.17 47.26
C MET A 74 2.20 12.47 46.57
N ALA A 75 1.41 12.98 45.61
CA ALA A 75 0.64 14.23 45.79
C ALA A 75 0.00 14.75 44.47
N ALA A 76 -1.33 14.96 44.53
CA ALA A 76 -2.17 15.94 43.82
C ALA A 76 -2.21 15.87 42.26
N VAL A 77 -3.36 15.80 41.58
CA VAL A 77 -4.41 16.84 41.53
C VAL A 77 -5.70 16.26 40.88
N ALA A 78 -6.83 16.60 41.50
CA ALA A 78 -8.21 16.80 41.00
C ALA A 78 -8.97 15.73 40.17
N ALA A 79 -10.01 15.21 40.82
CA ALA A 79 -11.41 15.15 40.37
C ALA A 79 -11.73 14.69 38.93
N ARG A 80 -12.24 13.45 38.83
CA ARG A 80 -13.15 13.03 37.75
C ARG A 80 -14.46 13.83 37.82
N PRO A 81 -15.11 14.05 36.68
CA PRO A 81 -16.33 13.30 36.43
C PRO A 81 -16.26 12.52 35.12
N SER A 82 -16.57 11.23 35.23
CA SER A 82 -16.92 10.35 34.13
C SER A 82 -18.27 10.75 33.56
N VAL A 83 -18.29 11.33 32.36
CA VAL A 83 -19.49 11.37 31.53
C VAL A 83 -19.41 10.19 30.58
N GLN A 84 -20.26 9.19 30.85
CA GLN A 84 -20.61 8.16 29.88
C GLN A 84 -21.38 8.83 28.74
N ALA A 85 -20.71 9.09 27.61
CA ALA A 85 -21.38 9.46 26.38
C ALA A 85 -21.92 8.17 25.72
N ALA A 86 -23.22 7.94 25.90
CA ALA A 86 -23.97 7.00 25.09
C ALA A 86 -23.93 7.46 23.62
N GLY A 87 -23.37 6.63 22.73
CA GLY A 87 -23.87 6.46 21.36
C GLY A 87 -23.78 7.62 20.37
N GLN A 88 -22.92 8.63 20.54
CA GLN A 88 -22.63 9.56 19.45
C GLN A 88 -21.82 8.80 18.38
N ARG A 89 -22.40 8.60 17.19
CA ARG A 89 -21.59 8.16 16.05
C ARG A 89 -20.45 9.17 15.88
N PRO A 90 -19.18 8.75 15.93
CA PRO A 90 -18.07 9.67 15.88
C PRO A 90 -18.14 10.41 14.55
N GLY A 91 -18.17 11.75 14.56
CA GLY A 91 -18.33 12.55 13.34
C GLY A 91 -17.26 12.31 12.27
N PRO A 92 -17.35 13.04 11.14
CA PRO A 92 -16.43 12.86 10.02
C PRO A 92 -14.98 13.06 10.45
N ARG A 93 -14.10 12.16 10.01
CA ARG A 93 -12.69 12.12 10.43
C ARG A 93 -11.79 11.53 9.34
N LEU A 94 -10.50 11.81 9.45
CA LEU A 94 -9.44 11.05 8.80
C LEU A 94 -8.83 10.09 9.80
N VAL A 95 -8.63 8.84 9.41
CA VAL A 95 -7.95 7.83 10.22
C VAL A 95 -6.64 7.49 9.51
N ALA A 96 -5.50 7.71 10.17
CA ALA A 96 -4.23 7.23 9.63
C ALA A 96 -4.25 5.71 9.53
N VAL A 97 -3.69 5.15 8.46
CA VAL A 97 -3.62 3.69 8.25
C VAL A 97 -2.16 3.29 8.30
N ARG A 98 -1.82 2.47 9.29
CA ARG A 98 -0.45 1.99 9.49
C ARG A 98 -0.07 0.98 8.40
N ARG A 99 1.23 0.69 8.30
CA ARG A 99 1.79 -0.26 7.33
C ARG A 99 1.22 -1.69 7.45
N ASP A 100 0.78 -2.07 8.64
CA ASP A 100 0.12 -3.37 8.88
C ASP A 100 -1.38 -3.36 8.56
N GLY A 101 -1.91 -2.24 8.05
CA GLY A 101 -3.32 -2.03 7.73
C GLY A 101 -4.18 -1.67 8.95
N SER A 102 -3.61 -1.55 10.15
CA SER A 102 -4.34 -1.15 11.35
C SER A 102 -4.63 0.35 11.39
N ASP A 103 -5.66 0.70 12.15
CA ASP A 103 -6.06 2.09 12.36
C ASP A 103 -5.12 2.80 13.33
N GLY A 104 -4.55 3.88 12.82
CA GLY A 104 -3.68 4.84 13.48
C GLY A 104 -4.44 5.90 14.27
N GLU A 105 -3.83 7.07 14.37
CA GLU A 105 -4.48 8.25 14.93
C GLU A 105 -5.72 8.65 14.12
N SER A 106 -6.69 9.24 14.81
CA SER A 106 -7.93 9.74 14.22
C SER A 106 -8.00 11.25 14.37
N TYR A 107 -8.22 11.93 13.25
CA TYR A 107 -8.26 13.38 13.13
C TYR A 107 -9.68 13.82 12.77
N PRO A 108 -10.46 14.37 13.72
CA PRO A 108 -11.82 14.83 13.44
C PRO A 108 -11.79 16.02 12.47
N LEU A 109 -12.70 16.03 11.49
CA LEU A 109 -12.87 17.14 10.57
C LEU A 109 -13.85 18.14 11.20
N VAL A 110 -13.30 19.10 11.95
CA VAL A 110 -14.08 20.13 12.66
C VAL A 110 -14.15 21.41 11.82
N GLY A 111 -15.36 21.83 11.46
CA GLY A 111 -15.59 23.03 10.65
C GLY A 111 -15.79 22.75 9.16
N GLU A 112 -15.83 23.82 8.36
CA GLU A 112 -16.12 23.73 6.92
C GLU A 112 -14.87 23.52 6.06
N GLN A 113 -13.68 23.74 6.60
CA GLN A 113 -12.41 23.59 5.88
C GLN A 113 -11.33 23.09 6.83
N ILE A 114 -10.55 22.11 6.37
CA ILE A 114 -9.37 21.56 7.03
C ILE A 114 -8.22 21.55 6.02
N ASP A 115 -7.15 22.26 6.32
CA ASP A 115 -5.91 22.23 5.55
C ASP A 115 -4.93 21.24 6.16
N ILE A 116 -4.34 20.42 5.29
CA ILE A 116 -3.41 19.37 5.65
C ILE A 116 -2.04 19.72 5.06
N GLY A 117 -1.00 19.62 5.86
CA GLY A 117 0.34 20.00 5.43
C GLY A 117 1.44 19.47 6.33
N ARG A 118 2.68 19.86 6.02
CA ARG A 118 3.83 19.50 6.85
C ARG A 118 3.89 20.33 8.12
N ASN A 119 3.65 21.63 8.00
CA ASN A 119 3.76 22.60 9.09
C ASN A 119 2.82 23.82 8.95
N GLU A 120 1.98 23.86 7.92
CA GLU A 120 0.88 24.81 7.78
C GLU A 120 -0.46 24.09 7.64
N GLY A 121 -1.55 24.78 8.00
CA GLY A 121 -2.91 24.24 7.99
C GLY A 121 -3.38 23.86 9.39
N ASP A 122 -4.41 23.02 9.44
CA ASP A 122 -5.06 22.57 10.67
C ASP A 122 -4.54 21.19 11.11
N LEU A 123 -4.14 20.35 10.16
CA LEU A 123 -3.59 19.01 10.39
C LEU A 123 -2.16 18.92 9.85
N HIS A 124 -1.20 18.63 10.74
CA HIS A 124 0.22 18.57 10.39
C HIS A 124 0.81 17.18 10.57
N PHE A 125 1.67 16.80 9.63
CA PHE A 125 2.48 15.60 9.71
C PHE A 125 3.94 15.97 9.48
N ASP A 126 4.84 15.49 10.35
CA ASP A 126 6.29 15.69 10.18
C ASP A 126 6.83 14.76 9.08
N ASP A 127 6.48 15.09 7.84
CA ASP A 127 6.79 14.32 6.64
C ASP A 127 7.50 15.21 5.61
N PRO A 128 8.76 14.92 5.23
CA PRO A 128 9.50 15.70 4.24
C PRO A 128 8.89 15.64 2.83
N HIS A 129 8.02 14.66 2.55
CA HIS A 129 7.30 14.55 1.28
C HIS A 129 6.02 15.39 1.24
N LEU A 130 5.62 16.02 2.35
CA LEU A 130 4.54 17.00 2.36
C LEU A 130 5.05 18.41 2.08
N SER A 131 4.25 19.17 1.35
CA SER A 131 4.43 20.62 1.25
C SER A 131 3.98 21.28 2.56
N PRO A 132 4.46 22.50 2.89
CA PRO A 132 4.00 23.24 4.06
C PRO A 132 2.49 23.21 4.23
N ARG A 133 1.78 23.53 3.15
CA ARG A 133 0.34 23.29 2.96
C ARG A 133 0.15 22.43 1.70
N HIS A 134 -0.38 21.22 1.85
CA HIS A 134 -0.34 20.19 0.79
C HIS A 134 -1.71 19.90 0.18
N ALA A 135 -2.74 19.79 1.01
CA ALA A 135 -4.10 19.50 0.57
C ALA A 135 -5.13 20.24 1.42
N ARG A 136 -6.34 20.38 0.90
CA ARG A 136 -7.50 20.97 1.59
C ARG A 136 -8.69 20.05 1.49
N ILE A 137 -9.36 19.80 2.59
CA ILE A 137 -10.69 19.21 2.60
C ILE A 137 -11.68 20.31 2.94
N SER A 138 -12.70 20.50 2.11
CA SER A 138 -13.79 21.45 2.37
C SER A 138 -15.13 20.75 2.35
N LEU A 139 -16.02 21.10 3.27
CA LEU A 139 -17.42 20.73 3.23
C LEU A 139 -18.16 21.71 2.32
N ARG A 140 -18.59 21.27 1.13
CA ARG A 140 -19.36 22.06 0.17
C ARG A 140 -20.68 21.37 -0.12
N SER A 141 -21.80 22.06 0.08
CA SER A 141 -23.14 21.54 -0.20
C SER A 141 -23.42 20.17 0.44
N GLY A 142 -22.92 19.94 1.65
CA GLY A 142 -23.06 18.67 2.37
C GLY A 142 -22.09 17.56 1.93
N GLN A 143 -21.16 17.83 1.01
CA GLN A 143 -20.16 16.88 0.54
C GLN A 143 -18.75 17.34 0.89
N TYR A 144 -17.93 16.42 1.40
CA TYR A 144 -16.51 16.68 1.62
C TYR A 144 -15.75 16.57 0.29
N VAL A 145 -14.97 17.60 -0.03
CA VAL A 145 -14.20 17.68 -1.28
C VAL A 145 -12.74 17.90 -0.96
N LEU A 146 -11.89 16.97 -1.41
CA LEU A 146 -10.45 17.03 -1.33
C LEU A 146 -9.88 17.82 -2.51
N SER A 147 -9.04 18.80 -2.22
CA SER A 147 -8.40 19.68 -3.20
C SER A 147 -6.89 19.62 -3.00
N PRO A 148 -6.11 19.09 -3.96
CA PRO A 148 -4.67 19.23 -3.97
C PRO A 148 -4.29 20.71 -4.06
N LEU A 149 -3.42 21.20 -3.17
CA LEU A 149 -2.96 22.59 -3.17
C LEU A 149 -1.57 22.76 -3.82
N GLU A 150 -0.88 21.65 -4.04
CA GLU A 150 0.47 21.60 -4.62
C GLU A 150 0.57 20.47 -5.67
N SER A 151 1.54 20.58 -6.58
CA SER A 151 1.66 19.71 -7.76
C SER A 151 3.01 19.00 -7.91
N ARG A 152 3.92 19.08 -6.93
CA ARG A 152 5.18 18.32 -6.89
C ARG A 152 4.94 16.86 -6.51
N ASN A 153 4.57 16.59 -5.26
CA ASN A 153 4.31 15.22 -4.80
C ASN A 153 2.83 14.88 -4.98
N GLY A 154 1.96 15.83 -4.67
CA GLY A 154 0.52 15.79 -4.86
C GLY A 154 -0.19 14.71 -4.05
N VAL A 155 -1.49 14.62 -4.31
CA VAL A 155 -2.43 13.78 -3.55
C VAL A 155 -2.86 12.61 -4.43
N TYR A 156 -2.81 11.40 -3.89
CA TYR A 156 -3.23 10.18 -4.58
C TYR A 156 -4.45 9.58 -3.91
N ARG A 157 -5.38 9.04 -4.70
CA ARG A 157 -6.49 8.22 -4.20
C ARG A 157 -6.31 6.77 -4.60
N ARG A 158 -6.66 5.83 -3.71
CA ARG A 158 -6.67 4.41 -4.05
C ARG A 158 -7.81 4.14 -5.02
N ILE A 159 -7.55 3.42 -6.10
CA ILE A 159 -8.62 2.99 -7.01
C ILE A 159 -9.37 1.79 -6.41
N ARG A 160 -10.69 1.75 -6.63
CA ARG A 160 -11.57 0.64 -6.21
C ARG A 160 -12.19 -0.10 -7.38
N GLU A 161 -12.10 0.49 -8.56
CA GLU A 161 -12.65 0.01 -9.82
C GLU A 161 -11.72 0.43 -10.96
N PRO A 162 -11.84 -0.19 -12.15
CA PRO A 162 -11.08 0.22 -13.32
C PRO A 162 -11.19 1.73 -13.54
N THR A 163 -10.05 2.42 -13.55
CA THR A 163 -9.99 3.88 -13.65
C THR A 163 -9.34 4.28 -14.97
N GLU A 164 -9.98 5.18 -15.72
CA GLU A 164 -9.43 5.69 -16.98
C GLU A 164 -8.21 6.60 -16.71
N LEU A 165 -7.15 6.40 -17.49
CA LEU A 165 -5.95 7.23 -17.45
C LEU A 165 -5.92 8.20 -18.63
N SER A 166 -5.72 9.48 -18.32
CA SER A 166 -5.49 10.54 -19.29
C SER A 166 -3.99 10.74 -19.52
N ASP A 167 -3.64 11.39 -20.63
CA ASP A 167 -2.25 11.77 -20.91
C ASP A 167 -1.63 12.56 -19.73
N GLY A 168 -0.41 12.17 -19.35
CA GLY A 168 0.32 12.75 -18.23
C GLY A 168 -0.14 12.29 -16.84
N HIS A 169 -1.15 11.42 -16.70
CA HIS A 169 -1.58 10.92 -15.39
C HIS A 169 -0.46 10.20 -14.64
N MET A 170 -0.40 10.46 -13.33
CA MET A 170 0.54 9.81 -12.42
C MET A 170 -0.17 8.67 -11.68
N ILE A 171 0.44 7.49 -11.68
CA ILE A 171 -0.02 6.33 -10.92
C ILE A 171 1.06 5.89 -9.93
N LEU A 172 0.63 5.38 -8.78
CA LEU A 172 1.48 4.77 -7.77
C LEU A 172 1.13 3.29 -7.65
N VAL A 173 2.14 2.43 -7.86
CA VAL A 173 2.03 0.97 -7.80
C VAL A 173 3.20 0.47 -6.97
N GLY A 174 2.96 -0.09 -5.77
CA GLY A 174 4.04 -0.33 -4.81
C GLY A 174 4.69 0.98 -4.36
N LYS A 175 6.01 1.09 -4.51
CA LYS A 175 6.79 2.34 -4.36
C LYS A 175 6.97 3.10 -5.69
N GLN A 176 6.54 2.54 -6.81
CA GLN A 176 6.81 3.11 -8.14
C GLN A 176 5.83 4.20 -8.49
N VAL A 177 6.35 5.41 -8.73
CA VAL A 177 5.60 6.52 -9.31
C VAL A 177 5.81 6.49 -10.82
N LEU A 178 4.74 6.20 -11.58
CA LEU A 178 4.79 6.08 -13.02
C LEU A 178 3.92 7.16 -13.67
N ARG A 179 4.49 7.88 -14.64
CA ARG A 179 3.74 8.80 -15.49
C ARG A 179 3.28 8.09 -16.75
N PHE A 180 1.97 8.04 -16.96
CA PHE A 180 1.35 7.52 -18.16
C PHE A 180 1.23 8.60 -19.23
N GLU A 181 1.57 8.25 -20.47
CA GLU A 181 1.47 9.15 -21.62
C GLU A 181 1.05 8.39 -22.87
N PHE A 182 0.18 9.00 -23.68
CA PHE A 182 -0.07 8.53 -25.03
C PHE A 182 1.09 8.94 -25.92
N LEU A 183 1.42 8.09 -26.88
CA LEU A 183 2.37 8.45 -27.94
C LEU A 183 1.60 9.02 -29.11
N ASP A 184 2.18 10.04 -29.74
CA ASP A 184 1.61 10.67 -30.92
C ASP A 184 1.79 9.79 -32.17
N ASP A 185 1.14 10.17 -33.26
CA ASP A 185 1.17 9.39 -34.49
C ASP A 185 2.52 9.43 -35.22
N VAL A 186 3.38 10.41 -34.90
CA VAL A 186 4.74 10.54 -35.46
C VAL A 186 5.65 9.49 -34.83
N GLU A 187 5.60 9.33 -33.51
CA GLU A 187 6.35 8.27 -32.81
C GLU A 187 5.85 6.86 -33.16
N LYS A 188 4.57 6.70 -33.53
CA LYS A 188 4.00 5.41 -33.98
C LYS A 188 4.48 4.96 -35.35
N THR A 189 4.94 5.87 -36.20
CA THR A 189 5.21 5.61 -37.64
C THR A 189 6.70 5.62 -38.01
N LEU A 190 7.58 5.43 -37.03
CA LEU A 190 9.02 5.33 -37.27
C LEU A 190 9.34 4.24 -38.31
N ARG A 191 9.84 4.70 -39.46
CA ARG A 191 10.35 3.84 -40.54
C ARG A 191 11.81 3.44 -40.24
N PRO A 192 12.29 2.30 -40.75
CA PRO A 192 13.71 1.99 -40.66
C PRO A 192 14.54 3.15 -41.22
N ALA A 193 15.57 3.56 -40.48
CA ALA A 193 16.44 4.65 -40.90
C ALA A 193 17.21 4.25 -42.17
N LEU A 194 17.37 5.20 -43.09
CA LEU A 194 18.30 5.05 -44.21
C LEU A 194 19.61 5.75 -43.84
N GLU A 195 20.72 5.03 -43.96
CA GLU A 195 22.05 5.60 -43.81
C GLU A 195 22.84 5.31 -45.09
N HIS A 196 23.36 6.36 -45.74
CA HIS A 196 24.05 6.25 -47.03
C HIS A 196 23.25 5.48 -48.12
N GLY A 197 21.92 5.61 -48.12
CA GLY A 197 21.05 4.92 -49.08
C GLY A 197 20.80 3.44 -48.76
N VAL A 198 21.31 2.93 -47.63
CA VAL A 198 21.09 1.56 -47.15
C VAL A 198 20.10 1.60 -45.98
N LEU A 199 19.08 0.74 -46.02
CA LEU A 199 18.18 0.56 -44.88
C LEU A 199 18.94 -0.10 -43.73
N LEU A 200 18.96 0.55 -42.57
CA LEU A 200 19.53 -0.02 -41.36
C LEU A 200 18.76 -1.29 -40.96
N PHE A 201 19.51 -2.37 -40.76
CA PHE A 201 18.98 -3.63 -40.26
C PHE A 201 18.79 -3.57 -38.74
N GLY A 202 17.62 -3.99 -38.25
CA GLY A 202 17.31 -3.97 -36.82
C GLY A 202 15.98 -4.65 -36.49
N THR A 203 15.69 -4.82 -35.20
CA THR A 203 14.42 -5.39 -34.73
C THR A 203 13.27 -4.44 -35.08
N PRO A 204 12.20 -4.92 -35.74
CA PRO A 204 11.04 -4.08 -36.05
C PRO A 204 10.41 -3.51 -34.77
N LEU A 205 10.22 -2.20 -34.73
CA LEU A 205 9.48 -1.54 -33.64
C LEU A 205 8.00 -1.90 -33.79
N LYS A 206 7.43 -2.61 -32.81
CA LYS A 206 5.97 -2.68 -32.68
C LYS A 206 5.50 -1.27 -32.31
N SER A 207 4.61 -0.65 -33.09
CA SER A 207 4.11 0.69 -32.82
C SER A 207 3.49 0.77 -31.41
N PRO A 208 4.15 1.43 -30.46
CA PRO A 208 3.62 1.58 -29.12
C PRO A 208 2.49 2.59 -29.13
N TRP A 209 1.43 2.32 -28.36
CA TRP A 209 0.29 3.23 -28.23
C TRP A 209 0.49 4.23 -27.08
N GLY A 210 1.39 3.93 -26.15
CA GLY A 210 1.68 4.76 -24.98
C GLY A 210 3.03 4.42 -24.35
N ARG A 211 3.40 5.14 -23.30
CA ARG A 211 4.55 4.82 -22.43
C ARG A 211 4.24 5.05 -20.96
N LEU A 212 4.96 4.33 -20.10
CA LEU A 212 5.09 4.65 -18.67
C LEU A 212 6.51 5.14 -18.40
N ARG A 213 6.65 6.34 -17.83
CA ARG A 213 7.93 6.88 -17.35
C ARG A 213 8.03 6.73 -15.85
N GLN A 214 9.08 6.07 -15.37
CA GLN A 214 9.34 5.95 -13.94
C GLN A 214 9.94 7.25 -13.41
N ILE A 215 9.26 7.89 -12.46
CA ILE A 215 9.69 9.13 -11.81
C ILE A 215 10.42 8.78 -10.51
N THR A 216 11.65 9.25 -10.37
CA THR A 216 12.47 9.03 -9.18
C THR A 216 12.21 10.10 -8.10
N SER A 217 12.70 9.87 -6.89
CA SER A 217 12.68 10.86 -5.81
C SER A 217 13.46 12.15 -6.13
N ALA A 218 14.38 12.11 -7.10
CA ALA A 218 15.08 13.29 -7.61
C ALA A 218 14.24 14.07 -8.66
N GLY A 219 13.02 13.62 -8.96
CA GLY A 219 12.16 14.24 -9.98
C GLY A 219 12.59 13.95 -11.42
N THR A 220 13.56 13.05 -11.62
CA THR A 220 14.04 12.65 -12.95
C THR A 220 13.34 11.40 -13.44
N SER A 221 13.24 11.25 -14.77
CA SER A 221 12.82 10.00 -15.40
C SER A 221 13.99 9.03 -15.42
N ARG A 222 13.78 7.80 -14.96
CA ARG A 222 14.79 6.73 -15.04
C ARG A 222 14.48 5.80 -16.21
N ASP A 223 13.50 4.92 -16.01
CA ASP A 223 13.12 3.91 -16.99
C ASP A 223 11.89 4.35 -17.80
N VAL A 224 11.85 3.95 -19.07
CA VAL A 224 10.73 4.21 -19.98
C VAL A 224 10.23 2.88 -20.54
N PHE A 225 8.98 2.54 -20.21
CA PHE A 225 8.33 1.31 -20.66
C PHE A 225 7.37 1.64 -21.80
N HIS A 226 7.70 1.18 -23.02
CA HIS A 226 6.85 1.37 -24.19
C HIS A 226 5.71 0.34 -24.20
N LEU A 227 4.48 0.83 -24.34
CA LEU A 227 3.26 0.04 -24.22
C LEU A 227 2.80 -0.35 -25.63
N THR A 228 2.97 -1.63 -25.96
CA THR A 228 2.67 -2.16 -27.31
C THR A 228 1.49 -3.13 -27.32
N ARG A 229 1.23 -3.81 -26.19
CA ARG A 229 0.14 -4.77 -26.04
C ARG A 229 -1.11 -4.08 -25.49
N GLY A 230 -2.28 -4.60 -25.84
CA GLY A 230 -3.54 -4.08 -25.32
C GLY A 230 -3.75 -4.39 -23.84
N ASP A 231 -3.18 -5.46 -23.30
CA ASP A 231 -3.23 -5.78 -21.87
C ASP A 231 -1.78 -5.94 -21.38
N LEU A 232 -1.43 -5.20 -20.33
CA LEU A 232 -0.10 -5.14 -19.75
C LEU A 232 -0.21 -5.27 -18.23
N VAL A 233 0.43 -6.30 -17.68
CA VAL A 233 0.46 -6.53 -16.25
C VAL A 233 1.71 -5.88 -15.65
N ILE A 234 1.51 -5.14 -14.56
CA ILE A 234 2.58 -4.56 -13.74
C ILE A 234 2.67 -5.37 -12.44
N GLY A 235 3.86 -5.80 -12.06
CA GLY A 235 4.05 -6.60 -10.86
C GLY A 235 5.50 -6.76 -10.43
N ARG A 236 5.71 -7.36 -9.26
CA ARG A 236 7.05 -7.62 -8.72
C ARG A 236 7.74 -8.85 -9.32
N GLU A 237 6.95 -9.86 -9.68
CA GLU A 237 7.49 -11.15 -10.18
C GLU A 237 6.82 -11.58 -11.49
N GLN A 238 5.59 -11.13 -11.75
CA GLN A 238 4.78 -11.55 -12.88
C GLN A 238 4.26 -10.31 -13.62
N GLY A 239 4.44 -10.30 -14.94
CA GLY A 239 3.84 -9.30 -15.80
C GLY A 239 4.74 -8.91 -16.96
N ASP A 240 4.26 -7.93 -17.72
CA ASP A 240 4.98 -7.33 -18.84
C ASP A 240 5.97 -6.26 -18.34
N ILE A 241 5.67 -5.61 -17.20
CA ILE A 241 6.53 -4.64 -16.54
C ILE A 241 6.80 -5.14 -15.13
N VAL A 242 8.08 -5.43 -14.84
CA VAL A 242 8.49 -6.08 -13.60
C VAL A 242 9.41 -5.19 -12.78
N PHE A 243 9.04 -4.94 -11.52
CA PHE A 243 9.87 -4.22 -10.54
C PHE A 243 10.29 -5.19 -9.42
N SER A 244 11.32 -5.99 -9.67
CA SER A 244 11.75 -7.09 -8.79
C SER A 244 12.12 -6.67 -7.37
N ASP A 245 12.68 -5.46 -7.24
CA ASP A 245 13.26 -4.97 -5.98
C ASP A 245 12.22 -4.25 -5.10
N ASP A 246 11.00 -4.05 -5.60
CA ASP A 246 9.96 -3.32 -4.89
C ASP A 246 9.11 -4.25 -4.03
N GLU A 247 9.54 -4.49 -2.79
CA GLU A 247 8.82 -5.30 -1.80
C GLU A 247 7.36 -4.87 -1.53
N PHE A 248 6.98 -3.62 -1.84
CA PHE A 248 5.61 -3.12 -1.67
C PHE A 248 4.73 -3.45 -2.88
N MET A 249 5.32 -3.96 -3.96
CA MET A 249 4.59 -4.41 -5.13
C MET A 249 4.19 -5.89 -4.97
N SER A 250 2.89 -6.18 -5.11
CA SER A 250 2.42 -7.55 -5.24
C SER A 250 2.99 -8.22 -6.50
N ARG A 251 3.12 -9.55 -6.48
CA ARG A 251 3.68 -10.35 -7.58
C ARG A 251 3.06 -10.01 -8.93
N ARG A 252 1.73 -9.87 -8.94
CA ARG A 252 0.87 -9.40 -10.01
C ARG A 252 -0.01 -8.30 -9.41
N HIS A 253 0.30 -7.03 -9.67
CA HIS A 253 -0.23 -5.91 -8.88
C HIS A 253 -1.36 -5.18 -9.59
N ALA A 254 -1.12 -4.74 -10.82
CA ALA A 254 -2.07 -3.95 -11.57
C ALA A 254 -2.11 -4.39 -13.03
N LEU A 255 -3.24 -4.15 -13.68
CA LEU A 255 -3.46 -4.38 -15.10
C LEU A 255 -3.73 -3.04 -15.77
N LEU A 256 -2.89 -2.69 -16.74
CA LEU A 256 -3.11 -1.60 -17.67
C LEU A 256 -3.71 -2.15 -18.97
N GLN A 257 -4.92 -1.73 -19.29
CA GLN A 257 -5.63 -2.13 -20.50
C GLN A 257 -5.77 -0.95 -21.45
N PHE A 258 -5.64 -1.21 -22.74
CA PHE A 258 -5.89 -0.27 -23.81
C PHE A 258 -6.90 -0.87 -24.79
N ARG A 259 -8.06 -0.22 -24.91
CA ARG A 259 -9.14 -0.61 -25.82
C ARG A 259 -9.84 0.65 -26.33
N ASN A 260 -10.16 0.69 -27.62
CA ASN A 260 -10.92 1.78 -28.24
C ASN A 260 -10.34 3.19 -27.95
N GLY A 261 -9.00 3.32 -27.94
CA GLY A 261 -8.34 4.61 -27.66
C GLY A 261 -8.29 5.01 -26.18
N ARG A 262 -8.77 4.17 -25.26
CA ARG A 262 -8.82 4.46 -23.83
C ARG A 262 -7.88 3.55 -23.05
N ALA A 263 -7.17 4.14 -22.10
CA ALA A 263 -6.31 3.42 -21.17
C ALA A 263 -7.02 3.28 -19.81
N LEU A 264 -7.08 2.07 -19.27
CA LEU A 264 -7.72 1.76 -17.99
C LEU A 264 -6.70 1.07 -17.07
N ILE A 265 -6.53 1.57 -15.86
CA ILE A 265 -5.75 0.90 -14.81
C ILE A 265 -6.69 0.20 -13.84
N THR A 266 -6.39 -1.07 -13.54
CA THR A 266 -7.16 -1.90 -12.61
C THR A 266 -6.22 -2.50 -11.58
N ASP A 267 -6.56 -2.37 -10.30
CA ASP A 267 -5.86 -3.08 -9.23
C ASP A 267 -6.25 -4.57 -9.25
N LEU A 268 -5.27 -5.47 -9.24
CA LEU A 268 -5.49 -6.92 -9.31
C LEU A 268 -5.58 -7.58 -7.93
N GLY A 269 -6.14 -6.87 -6.95
CA GLY A 269 -6.21 -7.34 -5.56
C GLY A 269 -4.85 -7.25 -4.86
N SER A 270 -4.13 -6.16 -5.12
CA SER A 270 -2.81 -5.96 -4.53
C SER A 270 -2.91 -5.67 -3.03
N SER A 271 -1.86 -6.00 -2.28
CA SER A 271 -1.84 -5.81 -0.82
C SER A 271 -1.85 -4.33 -0.44
N ASN A 272 -1.04 -3.52 -1.13
CA ASN A 272 -0.88 -2.09 -0.81
C ASN A 272 -1.81 -1.18 -1.63
N GLY A 273 -2.42 -1.71 -2.69
CA GLY A 273 -3.31 -0.96 -3.57
C GLY A 273 -2.58 -0.23 -4.69
N THR A 274 -3.33 0.04 -5.75
CA THR A 274 -2.96 0.95 -6.83
C THR A 274 -3.59 2.31 -6.57
N TYR A 275 -2.84 3.39 -6.79
CA TYR A 275 -3.34 4.75 -6.60
C TYR A 275 -3.17 5.59 -7.86
N VAL A 276 -4.09 6.53 -8.06
CA VAL A 276 -4.03 7.54 -9.12
C VAL A 276 -3.91 8.92 -8.48
N ARG A 277 -3.07 9.78 -9.06
CA ARG A 277 -2.94 11.16 -8.62
C ARG A 277 -4.19 11.95 -8.98
N LEU A 278 -4.67 12.77 -8.05
CA LEU A 278 -5.79 13.67 -8.29
C LEU A 278 -5.38 14.81 -9.21
N VAL A 279 -6.21 15.07 -10.22
CA VAL A 279 -6.12 16.23 -11.10
C VAL A 279 -7.31 17.14 -10.77
N GLY A 280 -7.11 18.04 -9.81
CA GLY A 280 -8.15 18.94 -9.33
C GLY A 280 -8.96 18.40 -8.15
N GLN A 281 -10.14 18.98 -7.94
CA GLN A 281 -11.00 18.68 -6.80
C GLN A 281 -11.65 17.31 -6.92
N HIS A 282 -11.71 16.58 -5.80
CA HIS A 282 -12.23 15.22 -5.74
C HIS A 282 -13.23 15.06 -4.59
N PRO A 283 -14.49 14.72 -4.86
CA PRO A 283 -15.45 14.41 -3.82
C PRO A 283 -15.04 13.14 -3.05
N LEU A 284 -14.93 13.25 -1.72
CA LEU A 284 -14.53 12.14 -0.87
C LEU A 284 -15.72 11.23 -0.55
N ALA A 285 -15.53 9.93 -0.78
CA ALA A 285 -16.47 8.89 -0.37
C ALA A 285 -16.05 8.23 0.95
N ALA A 286 -17.01 7.71 1.72
CA ALA A 286 -16.70 6.98 2.95
C ALA A 286 -15.76 5.77 2.71
N GLY A 287 -14.84 5.58 3.64
CA GLY A 287 -13.76 4.61 3.60
C GLY A 287 -12.67 4.90 2.57
N GLU A 288 -12.72 6.03 1.86
CA GLU A 288 -11.79 6.31 0.76
C GLU A 288 -10.37 6.49 1.31
N MET A 289 -9.42 5.84 0.65
CA MET A 289 -8.01 5.86 1.03
C MET A 289 -7.29 6.90 0.19
N ILE A 290 -6.68 7.88 0.85
CA ILE A 290 -5.89 8.94 0.24
C ILE A 290 -4.45 8.83 0.73
N ARG A 291 -3.50 9.06 -0.17
CA ARG A 291 -2.09 9.12 0.15
C ARG A 291 -1.56 10.52 -0.13
N ILE A 292 -0.90 11.10 0.87
CA ILE A 292 -0.25 12.40 0.82
C ILE A 292 1.14 12.24 1.42
N GLY A 293 2.18 12.46 0.62
CA GLY A 293 3.55 12.09 1.04
C GLY A 293 3.64 10.61 1.42
N ASP A 294 4.15 10.34 2.62
CA ASP A 294 4.23 9.02 3.23
C ASP A 294 2.97 8.61 3.99
N GLU A 295 2.09 9.56 4.30
CA GLU A 295 0.86 9.34 5.03
C GLU A 295 -0.22 8.65 4.18
N LEU A 296 -0.83 7.63 4.76
CA LEU A 296 -2.00 6.95 4.21
C LEU A 296 -3.18 7.22 5.14
N LEU A 297 -4.18 7.94 4.65
CA LEU A 297 -5.33 8.36 5.44
C LEU A 297 -6.61 7.75 4.86
N ARG A 298 -7.52 7.33 5.74
CA ARG A 298 -8.85 6.85 5.39
C ARG A 298 -9.90 7.86 5.82
N PHE A 299 -10.76 8.27 4.90
CA PHE A 299 -11.88 9.15 5.23
C PHE A 299 -13.08 8.37 5.78
N GLU A 300 -13.64 8.78 6.91
CA GLU A 300 -14.82 8.17 7.54
C GLU A 300 -15.86 9.23 7.87
N LEU A 301 -17.15 8.95 7.65
CA LEU A 301 -18.25 9.89 7.93
C LEU A 301 -18.84 9.76 9.34
N GLY A 302 -18.60 8.62 10.01
CA GLY A 302 -19.17 8.32 11.32
C GLY A 302 -20.30 7.30 11.35
#